data_AF-A0A0P9QBC7-F1
#
_entry.id   AF-A0A0P9QBC7-F1
#
_cell.length_a   1.000
_cell.length_b   1.000
_cell.length_c   1.000
_cell.angle_alpha   90.00
_cell.angle_beta   90.00
_cell.angle_gamma   90.00
#
_symmetry.space_group_name_H-M   'P 1'
#
loop_
_entity.id
_entity.type
_entity.pdbx_description
1 polymer ?
#
loop_
_entity_poly.entity_id
_entity_poly.type
_entity_poly.pdbx_seq_one_letter_code
_entity_poly.pdbx_strand_id
1 'polypeptide(L)'
;NAKGGVNGKMLEPVVVDPASNWPLFAEKGRQLLTQDKVAVVFGCWTSVSRKSVLPVFEELNGLLFYPVQYEGEEMSPNVFYTGAAPNQQAIPAVEYVMSEDGGSAKRFFLLGTDYVYPRTTNKIL
;
A
#
# COMPACT_ATOMS: atom_id res chain seq x y z
N ASN A 1 -13.77 5.22 -19.40
CA ASN A 1 -14.56 6.31 -20.00
C ASN A 1 -14.67 6.23 -21.52
N ALA A 2 -13.57 6.18 -22.30
CA ALA A 2 -13.63 6.15 -23.77
C ALA A 2 -14.51 5.03 -24.38
N LYS A 3 -14.71 3.91 -23.67
CA LYS A 3 -15.58 2.79 -24.08
C LYS A 3 -16.96 2.79 -23.42
N GLY A 4 -17.48 3.96 -23.00
CA GLY A 4 -18.81 4.07 -22.38
C GLY A 4 -18.84 3.90 -20.85
N GLY A 5 -17.69 3.90 -20.18
CA GLY A 5 -17.61 3.79 -18.72
C GLY A 5 -17.93 2.39 -18.19
N VAL A 6 -18.52 2.31 -17.00
CA VAL A 6 -18.97 1.06 -16.36
C VAL A 6 -20.49 1.08 -16.28
N ASN A 7 -21.16 0.15 -16.97
CA ASN A 7 -22.63 0.13 -17.12
C ASN A 7 -23.22 1.50 -17.54
N GLY A 8 -22.54 2.19 -18.48
CA GLY A 8 -22.95 3.51 -18.98
C GLY A 8 -22.61 4.68 -18.06
N LYS A 9 -22.04 4.44 -16.87
CA LYS A 9 -21.61 5.50 -15.94
C LYS A 9 -20.13 5.82 -16.14
N MET A 10 -19.80 7.11 -16.29
CA MET A 10 -18.42 7.56 -16.37
C MET A 10 -17.74 7.47 -15.01
N LEU A 11 -16.47 7.10 -15.01
CA LEU A 11 -15.63 7.14 -13.82
C LEU A 11 -15.14 8.57 -13.62
N GLU A 12 -15.37 9.12 -12.43
CA GLU A 12 -14.93 10.46 -12.05
C GLU A 12 -13.93 10.34 -10.89
N PRO A 13 -12.69 10.80 -11.08
CA PRO A 13 -11.71 10.77 -10.00
C PRO A 13 -11.95 11.93 -9.02
N VAL A 14 -11.94 11.62 -7.72
CA VAL A 14 -11.81 12.62 -6.65
C VAL A 14 -10.40 12.50 -6.08
N VAL A 15 -9.66 13.61 -6.07
CA VAL A 15 -8.26 13.65 -5.64
C VAL A 15 -8.13 14.58 -4.44
N VAL A 16 -7.50 14.07 -3.39
CA VAL A 16 -7.19 14.81 -2.16
C VAL A 16 -5.71 14.61 -1.81
N ASP A 17 -5.08 15.66 -1.30
CA ASP A 17 -3.67 15.63 -0.90
C ASP A 17 -3.56 15.53 0.64
N PRO A 18 -3.07 14.41 1.19
CA PRO A 18 -2.79 14.26 2.61
C PRO A 18 -1.40 14.79 3.02
N ALA A 19 -0.62 15.38 2.11
CA ALA A 19 0.67 16.03 2.36
C ALA A 19 1.68 15.16 3.12
N SER A 20 1.69 13.85 2.84
CA SER A 20 2.51 12.85 3.56
C SER A 20 2.31 12.82 5.09
N ASN A 21 1.22 13.42 5.59
CA ASN A 21 0.91 13.53 7.01
C ASN A 21 -0.11 12.45 7.41
N TRP A 22 0.27 11.57 8.34
CA TRP A 22 -0.52 10.37 8.63
C TRP A 22 -1.92 10.66 9.22
N PRO A 23 -2.08 11.60 10.17
CA PRO A 23 -3.41 12.07 10.57
C PRO A 23 -4.28 12.57 9.41
N LEU A 24 -3.70 13.33 8.47
CA LEU A 24 -4.43 13.81 7.29
C LEU A 24 -4.87 12.67 6.37
N PHE A 25 -4.11 11.58 6.25
CA PHE A 25 -4.57 10.41 5.50
C PHE A 25 -5.90 9.87 6.04
N ALA A 26 -6.03 9.73 7.36
CA ALA A 26 -7.26 9.24 7.98
C ALA A 26 -8.43 10.23 7.78
N GLU A 27 -8.18 11.53 7.96
CA GLU A 27 -9.17 12.59 7.71
C GLU A 27 -9.65 12.57 6.25
N LYS A 28 -8.71 12.56 5.30
CA LYS A 28 -9.02 12.54 3.86
C LYS A 28 -9.69 11.24 3.42
N GLY A 29 -9.28 10.10 3.98
CA GLY A 29 -9.99 8.83 3.77
C GLY A 29 -11.44 8.90 4.22
N ARG A 30 -11.71 9.49 5.40
CA ARG A 30 -13.08 9.69 5.88
C ARG A 30 -13.85 10.67 5.01
N GLN A 31 -13.23 11.77 4.58
CA GLN A 31 -13.84 12.75 3.67
C GLN A 31 -14.30 12.07 2.38
N LEU A 32 -13.41 11.30 1.74
CA LEU A 32 -13.71 10.58 0.50
C LEU A 32 -14.92 9.65 0.64
N LEU A 33 -15.00 8.90 1.74
CA LEU A 33 -16.08 7.93 1.97
C LEU A 33 -17.41 8.61 2.37
N THR A 34 -17.37 9.63 3.22
CA THR A 34 -18.58 10.21 3.84
C THR A 34 -19.14 11.43 3.13
N GLN A 35 -18.27 12.29 2.60
CA GLN A 35 -18.65 13.54 1.96
C GLN A 35 -18.67 13.38 0.44
N ASP A 36 -17.56 12.93 -0.14
CA ASP A 36 -17.43 12.73 -1.59
C ASP A 36 -18.14 11.46 -2.08
N LYS A 37 -18.45 10.54 -1.14
CA LYS A 37 -19.20 9.29 -1.37
C LYS A 37 -18.61 8.45 -2.50
N VAL A 38 -17.28 8.38 -2.56
CA VAL A 38 -16.59 7.56 -3.57
C VAL A 38 -16.90 6.08 -3.36
N ALA A 39 -17.02 5.34 -4.46
CA ALA A 39 -17.27 3.90 -4.39
C ALA A 39 -16.04 3.09 -3.96
N VAL A 40 -14.84 3.62 -4.20
CA VAL A 40 -13.55 2.96 -3.95
C VAL A 40 -12.46 4.02 -3.86
N VAL A 41 -11.44 3.77 -3.02
CA VAL A 41 -10.26 4.62 -2.90
C VAL A 41 -9.02 3.87 -3.38
N PHE A 42 -8.18 4.57 -4.13
CA PHE A 42 -6.83 4.14 -4.50
C PHE A 42 -5.86 5.09 -3.81
N GLY A 43 -4.97 4.59 -2.97
CA GLY A 43 -4.05 5.48 -2.27
C GLY A 43 -3.23 4.83 -1.19
N CYS A 44 -2.73 5.70 -0.31
CA CYS A 44 -1.61 5.41 0.60
C CYS A 44 -0.30 5.13 -0.15
N TRP A 45 0.81 5.18 0.58
CA TRP A 45 2.11 4.79 0.04
C TRP A 45 2.98 4.14 1.10
N THR A 46 3.17 4.81 2.24
CA THR A 46 3.87 4.21 3.36
C THR A 46 2.93 3.30 4.13
N SER A 47 3.46 2.21 4.68
CA SER A 47 2.67 1.33 5.55
C SER A 47 2.04 2.07 6.74
N VAL A 48 2.65 3.15 7.21
CA VAL A 48 2.05 3.99 8.26
C VAL A 48 0.81 4.73 7.76
N SER A 49 0.85 5.31 6.54
CA SER A 49 -0.34 5.93 5.94
C SER A 49 -1.49 4.93 5.78
N ARG A 50 -1.19 3.69 5.36
CA ARG A 50 -2.17 2.60 5.30
C ARG A 50 -2.75 2.30 6.69
N LYS A 51 -1.88 2.09 7.68
CA LYS A 51 -2.31 1.78 9.05
C LYS A 51 -3.16 2.91 9.66
N SER A 52 -2.90 4.16 9.29
CA SER A 52 -3.70 5.30 9.73
C SER A 52 -5.10 5.34 9.11
N VAL A 53 -5.26 4.92 7.85
CA VAL A 53 -6.59 4.89 7.21
C VAL A 53 -7.39 3.64 7.55
N LEU A 54 -6.72 2.53 7.85
CA LEU A 54 -7.36 1.22 8.01
C LEU A 54 -8.60 1.24 8.93
N PRO A 55 -8.56 1.85 10.13
CA PRO A 55 -9.73 1.89 11.01
C PRO A 55 -10.93 2.62 10.38
N VAL A 56 -10.67 3.66 9.57
CA VAL A 56 -11.73 4.43 8.89
C VAL A 56 -12.41 3.58 7.82
N PHE A 57 -11.64 2.81 7.06
CA PHE A 57 -12.18 1.95 6.01
C PHE A 57 -12.94 0.76 6.58
N GLU A 58 -12.48 0.18 7.69
CA GLU A 58 -13.18 -0.89 8.39
C GLU A 58 -14.48 -0.39 9.05
N GLU A 59 -14.44 0.75 9.74
CA GLU A 59 -15.60 1.36 10.37
C GLU A 59 -16.71 1.71 9.36
N LEU A 60 -16.33 2.29 8.22
CA LEU A 60 -17.27 2.79 7.22
C LEU A 60 -17.57 1.76 6.12
N ASN A 61 -17.04 0.54 6.25
CA ASN A 61 -17.11 -0.51 5.23
C ASN A 61 -16.68 0.00 3.83
N GLY A 62 -15.66 0.85 3.79
CA GLY A 62 -15.08 1.38 2.56
C GLY A 62 -14.18 0.35 1.89
N LEU A 63 -13.84 0.58 0.62
CA LEU A 63 -12.91 -0.27 -0.11
C LEU A 63 -11.64 0.50 -0.50
N LEU A 64 -10.49 0.00 -0.05
CA LEU A 64 -9.17 0.53 -0.36
C LEU A 64 -8.40 -0.40 -1.29
N PHE A 65 -7.93 0.11 -2.41
CA PHE A 65 -6.86 -0.50 -3.18
C PHE A 65 -5.53 0.11 -2.74
N TYR A 66 -4.63 -0.74 -2.23
CA TYR A 66 -3.31 -0.35 -1.76
C TYR A 66 -2.24 -0.89 -2.73
N PRO A 67 -1.72 -0.04 -3.64
CA PRO A 67 -0.95 -0.48 -4.81
C PRO A 67 0.57 -0.43 -4.61
N VAL A 68 1.05 -0.61 -3.38
CA VAL A 68 2.47 -0.43 -3.04
C VAL A 68 2.98 -1.65 -2.29
N GLN A 69 4.23 -2.02 -2.54
CA GLN A 69 4.91 -3.08 -1.79
C GLN A 69 4.89 -2.78 -0.29
N TYR A 70 4.77 -3.83 0.51
CA TYR A 70 4.64 -3.70 1.95
C TYR A 70 5.23 -4.91 2.67
N GLU A 71 5.20 -4.87 3.99
CA GLU A 71 5.89 -5.81 4.84
C GLU A 71 5.20 -7.18 4.97
N GLY A 72 3.95 -7.31 4.54
CA GLY A 72 3.13 -8.49 4.83
C GLY A 72 2.45 -8.40 6.20
N GLU A 73 2.06 -9.57 6.74
CA GLU A 73 1.50 -9.76 8.09
C GLU A 73 0.31 -8.84 8.44
N GLU A 74 -0.49 -8.46 7.44
CA GLU A 74 -1.72 -7.70 7.65
C GLU A 74 -2.82 -8.26 6.77
N MET A 75 -4.04 -8.32 7.31
CA MET A 75 -5.22 -8.77 6.60
C MET A 75 -6.39 -7.88 7.00
N SER A 76 -7.08 -7.34 6.00
CA SER A 76 -8.33 -6.61 6.21
C SER A 76 -9.28 -6.93 5.05
N PRO A 77 -10.57 -7.23 5.31
CA PRO A 77 -11.54 -7.49 4.24
C PRO A 77 -11.82 -6.24 3.40
N ASN A 78 -11.49 -5.05 3.91
CA ASN A 78 -11.70 -3.76 3.25
C ASN A 78 -10.53 -3.30 2.38
N VAL A 79 -9.45 -4.10 2.28
CA VAL A 79 -8.24 -3.73 1.57
C VAL A 79 -7.84 -4.78 0.53
N PHE A 80 -7.73 -4.34 -0.72
CA PHE A 80 -7.06 -5.08 -1.79
C PHE A 80 -5.58 -4.70 -1.82
N TYR A 81 -4.73 -5.64 -1.41
CA TYR A 81 -3.28 -5.53 -1.47
C TYR A 81 -2.80 -5.95 -2.86
N THR A 82 -2.46 -4.98 -3.72
CA THR A 82 -2.00 -5.27 -5.09
C THR A 82 -0.49 -5.11 -5.26
N GLY A 83 0.20 -4.56 -4.26
CA GLY A 83 1.66 -4.53 -4.21
C GLY A 83 2.28 -5.83 -3.70
N ALA A 84 3.57 -6.03 -3.99
CA ALA A 84 4.32 -7.22 -3.60
C ALA A 84 4.57 -7.29 -2.08
N ALA A 85 4.39 -8.48 -1.51
CA ALA A 85 4.91 -8.84 -0.20
C ALA A 85 6.39 -9.25 -0.28
N PRO A 86 7.12 -9.39 0.84
CA PRO A 86 8.55 -9.66 0.82
C PRO A 86 8.95 -10.93 0.04
N ASN A 87 8.15 -12.00 0.09
CA ASN A 87 8.38 -13.23 -0.67
C ASN A 87 8.24 -13.05 -2.18
N GLN A 88 7.58 -11.99 -2.64
CA GLN A 88 7.35 -11.70 -4.06
C GLN A 88 8.38 -10.72 -4.64
N GLN A 89 9.19 -10.07 -3.80
CA GLN A 89 10.14 -9.05 -4.24
C GLN A 89 11.47 -9.12 -3.50
N ALA A 90 11.45 -8.93 -2.18
CA ALA A 90 12.67 -8.77 -1.38
C ALA A 90 13.48 -10.07 -1.28
N ILE A 91 12.82 -11.20 -1.00
CA ILE A 91 13.48 -12.52 -0.93
C ILE A 91 14.08 -12.90 -2.30
N PRO A 92 13.32 -12.86 -3.42
CA PRO A 92 13.91 -13.12 -4.73
C PRO A 92 15.07 -12.19 -5.08
N ALA A 93 15.02 -10.93 -4.67
CA ALA A 93 16.12 -9.99 -4.90
C ALA A 93 17.39 -10.38 -4.12
N VAL A 94 17.26 -10.74 -2.84
CA VAL A 94 18.40 -11.20 -2.03
C VAL A 94 18.96 -12.52 -2.56
N GLU A 95 18.09 -13.47 -2.89
CA GLU A 95 18.49 -14.75 -3.49
C GLU A 95 19.24 -14.54 -4.81
N TYR A 96 18.77 -13.64 -5.68
CA TYR A 96 19.44 -13.30 -6.91
C TYR A 96 20.86 -12.78 -6.66
N VAL A 97 21.03 -11.79 -5.78
CA VAL A 97 22.36 -11.20 -5.49
C VAL A 97 23.32 -12.22 -4.84
N MET A 98 22.79 -13.23 -4.15
CA MET A 98 23.58 -14.32 -3.58
C MET A 98 23.93 -15.44 -4.58
N SER A 99 23.21 -15.53 -5.69
CA SER A 99 23.43 -16.52 -6.75
C SER A 99 24.69 -16.23 -7.58
N GLU A 100 25.13 -17.21 -8.38
CA GLU A 100 26.25 -17.04 -9.31
C GLU A 100 25.98 -15.89 -10.31
N ASP A 101 24.77 -15.83 -10.86
CA ASP A 101 24.35 -14.82 -11.84
C ASP A 101 24.25 -13.40 -11.27
N GLY A 102 23.99 -13.26 -9.97
CA GLY A 102 23.87 -11.95 -9.30
C GLY A 102 25.11 -11.47 -8.58
N GLY A 103 26.24 -12.20 -8.68
CA GLY A 103 27.53 -11.76 -8.16
C GLY A 103 28.01 -12.47 -6.88
N SER A 104 27.35 -13.56 -6.47
CA SER A 104 27.79 -14.46 -5.39
C SER A 104 28.02 -13.79 -4.04
N ALA A 105 27.24 -12.75 -3.72
CA ALA A 105 27.42 -11.98 -2.49
C ALA A 105 27.30 -12.90 -1.26
N LYS A 106 28.28 -12.79 -0.35
CA LYS A 106 28.30 -13.55 0.92
C LYS A 106 27.97 -12.71 2.15
N ARG A 107 27.99 -11.37 2.02
CA ARG A 107 27.71 -10.41 3.08
C ARG A 107 27.05 -9.18 2.48
N PHE A 108 26.01 -8.69 3.14
CA PHE A 108 25.32 -7.46 2.78
C PHE A 108 24.83 -6.77 4.05
N PHE A 109 24.47 -5.49 3.90
CA PHE A 109 23.87 -4.69 4.96
C PHE A 109 22.45 -4.33 4.55
N LEU A 110 21.54 -4.35 5.52
CA LEU A 110 20.17 -3.91 5.33
C LEU A 110 20.03 -2.47 5.82
N LEU A 111 19.76 -1.55 4.90
CA LEU A 111 19.58 -0.13 5.18
C LEU A 111 18.11 0.25 4.98
N GLY A 112 17.56 1.04 5.90
CA GLY A 112 16.17 1.47 5.81
C GLY A 112 15.84 2.66 6.69
N THR A 113 14.84 3.43 6.29
CA THR A 113 14.25 4.49 7.11
C THR A 113 13.61 3.88 8.35
N ASP A 114 13.70 4.58 9.48
CA ASP A 114 13.19 4.08 10.76
C ASP A 114 11.65 4.14 10.86
N TYR A 115 10.99 3.17 10.21
CA TYR A 115 9.55 2.91 10.35
C TYR A 115 9.22 1.44 10.09
N VAL A 116 7.93 1.08 10.16
CA VAL A 116 7.47 -0.32 10.17
C VAL A 116 7.95 -1.13 8.96
N TYR A 117 7.89 -0.57 7.73
CA TYR A 117 8.20 -1.37 6.54
C TYR A 117 9.66 -1.85 6.52
N PRO A 118 10.69 -0.98 6.59
CA PRO A 118 12.07 -1.44 6.57
C PRO A 118 12.42 -2.27 7.80
N ARG A 119 11.85 -1.96 8.98
CA ARG A 119 12.08 -2.77 10.19
C ARG A 119 11.54 -4.19 10.06
N THR A 120 10.34 -4.36 9.52
CA THR A 120 9.72 -5.69 9.38
C THR A 120 10.34 -6.45 8.22
N THR A 121 10.51 -5.84 7.06
CA THR A 121 11.18 -6.48 5.91
C THR A 121 12.59 -6.94 6.27
N ASN A 122 13.38 -6.14 7.01
CA ASN A 122 14.72 -6.53 7.43
C ASN A 122 14.76 -7.66 8.47
N LYS A 123 13.65 -7.97 9.15
CA LYS A 123 13.57 -9.15 10.04
C LYS A 123 13.23 -10.43 9.28
N ILE A 124 12.59 -10.28 8.12
CA ILE A 124 12.20 -11.41 7.25
C ILE A 124 13.40 -11.88 6.42
N LEU A 125 14.24 -10.93 5.98
CA LEU A 125 15.49 -11.17 5.28
C LEU A 125 16.60 -11.61 6.25
#